data_AF-A0AAE0AE55-F1
#
_entry.id   AF-A0AAE0AE55-F1
#
_cell.length_a   1.000
_cell.length_b   1.000
_cell.length_c   1.000
_cell.angle_alpha   90.00
_cell.angle_beta   90.00
_cell.angle_gamma   90.00
#
_symmetry.space_group_name_H-M   'P 1'
#
loop_
_entity.id
_entity.type
_entity.pdbx_description
1 polymer ?
#
loop_
_entity_poly.entity_id
_entity_poly.type
_entity_poly.pdbx_seq_one_letter_code
_entity_poly.pdbx_strand_id
1 'polypeptide(L)'
;MMTTNIAENLNNCMKFARRLTVIVVPEFLRDTMQIWFHERRSKVKDWTTQLSEWATEIVTKRSDFFSMVGRKTNVQLTSLAANWYITECIRQAYAPPINPVGHTSTWVVSEDVNSRIVIKPDEVKQAGQPKVSRAPSS
;
A
#
# COMPACT_ATOMS: atom_id res chain seq x y z
N MET A 1 -4.67 8.85 -16.74
CA MET A 1 -3.92 8.06 -15.73
C MET A 1 -4.85 7.01 -15.16
N MET A 2 -4.61 5.72 -15.44
CA MET A 2 -5.28 4.63 -14.72
C MET A 2 -4.60 4.50 -13.37
N THR A 3 -5.26 4.94 -12.31
CA THR A 3 -4.89 4.53 -10.96
C THR A 3 -5.27 3.06 -10.85
N THR A 4 -4.31 2.14 -10.98
CA THR A 4 -4.57 0.73 -10.71
C THR A 4 -5.19 0.65 -9.32
N ASN A 5 -6.45 0.23 -9.27
CA ASN A 5 -7.24 0.20 -8.06
C ASN A 5 -6.45 -0.59 -7.00
N ILE A 6 -6.33 -0.06 -5.78
CA ILE A 6 -5.59 -0.72 -4.69
C ILE A 6 -6.07 -2.15 -4.52
N ALA A 7 -7.38 -2.39 -4.67
CA ALA A 7 -7.97 -3.72 -4.62
C ALA A 7 -7.51 -4.62 -5.78
N GLU A 8 -7.33 -4.11 -7.00
CA GLU A 8 -6.81 -4.87 -8.14
C GLU A 8 -5.34 -5.21 -7.99
N ASN A 9 -4.54 -4.27 -7.47
CA ASN A 9 -3.11 -4.49 -7.23
C ASN A 9 -2.89 -5.52 -6.12
N LEU A 10 -3.62 -5.39 -5.01
CA LEU A 10 -3.66 -6.39 -3.95
C LEU A 10 -4.17 -7.75 -4.47
N ASN A 11 -5.23 -7.77 -5.29
CA ASN A 11 -5.72 -9.00 -5.90
C ASN A 11 -4.68 -9.66 -6.80
N ASN A 12 -3.94 -8.88 -7.59
CA ASN A 12 -2.86 -9.38 -8.45
C ASN A 12 -1.73 -9.97 -7.62
N CYS A 13 -1.31 -9.27 -6.56
CA CYS A 13 -0.32 -9.76 -5.62
C CYS A 13 -0.76 -11.07 -4.95
N MET A 14 -2.03 -11.17 -4.57
CA MET A 14 -2.63 -12.35 -3.92
C MET A 14 -3.13 -13.43 -4.90
N LYS A 15 -2.87 -13.33 -6.21
CA LYS A 15 -3.30 -14.37 -7.18
C LYS A 15 -2.79 -15.76 -6.82
N PHE A 16 -1.55 -15.84 -6.33
CA PHE A 16 -0.94 -17.08 -5.87
C PHE A 16 -1.50 -17.52 -4.50
N ALA A 17 -1.62 -16.58 -3.56
CA ALA A 17 -2.13 -16.83 -2.21
C ALA A 17 -3.59 -17.35 -2.20
N ARG A 18 -4.41 -16.99 -3.19
CA ARG A 18 -5.78 -17.52 -3.35
C ARG A 18 -5.86 -19.03 -3.58
N ARG A 19 -4.75 -19.67 -3.97
CA ARG A 19 -4.67 -21.13 -4.16
C ARG A 19 -4.12 -21.85 -2.92
N LEU A 20 -3.70 -21.11 -1.90
CA LEU A 20 -3.15 -21.66 -0.68
C LEU A 20 -4.25 -21.86 0.37
N THR A 21 -4.01 -22.77 1.31
CA THR A 21 -4.88 -22.93 2.47
C THR A 21 -4.93 -21.62 3.27
N VAL A 22 -6.07 -21.33 3.91
CA VAL A 22 -6.33 -20.07 4.64
C VAL A 22 -5.20 -19.70 5.60
N ILE A 23 -4.49 -20.70 6.13
CA ILE A 23 -3.37 -20.52 7.07
C ILE A 23 -2.16 -19.79 6.46
N VAL A 24 -1.93 -19.91 5.14
CA VAL A 24 -0.71 -19.38 4.48
C VAL A 24 -0.91 -17.94 3.98
N VAL A 25 -2.16 -17.50 3.82
CA VAL A 25 -2.50 -16.14 3.38
C VAL A 25 -1.93 -15.05 4.30
N PRO A 26 -2.06 -15.11 5.64
CA PRO A 26 -1.48 -14.09 6.52
C PRO A 26 0.05 -14.07 6.52
N GLU A 27 0.71 -15.21 6.30
CA GLU A 27 2.17 -15.28 6.14
C GLU A 27 2.60 -14.58 4.85
N PHE A 28 1.94 -14.92 3.73
CA PHE A 28 2.22 -14.27 2.44
C PHE A 28 2.01 -12.74 2.47
N LEU A 29 0.93 -12.28 3.11
CA LEU A 29 0.67 -10.85 3.28
C LEU A 29 1.75 -10.17 4.13
N ARG A 30 2.20 -10.83 5.20
CA ARG A 30 3.29 -10.33 6.04
C ARG A 30 4.58 -10.19 5.25
N ASP A 31 5.00 -11.24 4.57
CA ASP A 31 6.24 -11.26 3.79
C ASP A 31 6.22 -10.15 2.73
N THR A 32 5.10 -10.03 2.01
CA THR A 32 4.89 -8.97 1.02
C THR A 32 5.03 -7.59 1.64
N MET A 33 4.37 -7.35 2.79
CA MET A 33 4.45 -6.05 3.47
C MET A 33 5.85 -5.78 4.03
N GLN A 34 6.54 -6.80 4.55
CA GLN A 34 7.92 -6.65 5.05
C GLN A 34 8.87 -6.22 3.93
N ILE A 35 8.79 -6.87 2.76
CA ILE A 35 9.58 -6.51 1.56
C ILE A 35 9.24 -5.07 1.13
N TRP A 36 7.96 -4.76 1.00
CA TRP A 36 7.48 -3.44 0.53
C TRP A 36 7.87 -2.28 1.47
N PHE A 37 7.84 -2.50 2.79
CA PHE A 37 8.32 -1.54 3.78
C PHE A 37 9.84 -1.41 3.75
N HIS A 38 10.56 -2.53 3.60
CA HIS A 38 12.02 -2.53 3.48
C HIS A 38 12.49 -1.72 2.27
N GLU A 39 11.93 -1.97 1.10
CA GLU A 39 12.24 -1.22 -0.12
C GLU A 39 11.99 0.28 0.03
N ARG A 40 10.88 0.67 0.68
CA ARG A 40 10.59 2.09 0.94
C ARG A 40 11.57 2.73 1.91
N ARG A 41 11.95 2.03 2.97
CA ARG A 41 12.97 2.54 3.90
C ARG A 41 14.29 2.76 3.20
N SER A 42 14.71 1.83 2.35
CA SER A 42 15.94 1.96 1.55
C SER A 42 15.87 3.17 0.62
N LYS A 43 14.77 3.35 -0.13
CA LYS A 43 14.59 4.51 -1.01
C LYS A 43 14.60 5.85 -0.25
N VAL A 44 13.87 5.94 0.86
CA VAL A 44 13.75 7.18 1.64
C VAL A 44 15.04 7.52 2.40
N LYS A 45 15.88 6.52 2.67
CA LYS A 45 17.22 6.73 3.22
C LYS A 45 18.12 7.50 2.25
N ASP A 46 17.98 7.22 0.95
CA ASP A 46 18.77 7.87 -0.10
C ASP A 46 18.25 9.27 -0.46
N TRP A 47 17.03 9.62 -0.01
CA TRP A 47 16.44 10.94 -0.26
C TRP A 47 17.11 12.03 0.59
N THR A 48 17.80 12.93 -0.09
CA THR A 48 18.41 14.14 0.49
C THR A 48 17.47 15.36 0.42
N THR A 49 16.40 15.27 -0.35
CA THR A 49 15.42 16.34 -0.55
C THR A 49 14.42 16.43 0.60
N GLN A 50 13.95 17.64 0.91
CA GLN A 50 12.92 17.85 1.94
C GLN A 50 11.52 17.35 1.53
N LEU A 51 11.28 17.28 0.22
CA LEU A 51 10.05 16.76 -0.38
C LEU A 51 10.33 15.45 -1.12
N SER A 52 9.29 14.65 -1.28
CA SER A 52 9.35 13.44 -2.10
C SER A 52 9.75 13.76 -3.53
N GLU A 53 10.33 12.78 -4.25
CA GLU A 53 10.72 12.94 -5.66
C GLU A 53 9.57 13.48 -6.51
N TRP A 54 8.37 12.93 -6.35
CA TRP A 54 7.18 13.37 -7.06
C TRP A 54 6.79 14.82 -6.74
N ALA A 55 6.84 15.21 -5.47
CA ALA A 55 6.51 16.57 -5.07
C ALA A 55 7.57 17.56 -5.58
N THR A 56 8.83 17.16 -5.56
CA THR A 56 9.96 17.91 -6.11
C THR A 56 9.79 18.11 -7.61
N GLU A 57 9.34 17.09 -8.34
CA GLU A 57 9.07 17.17 -9.77
C GLU A 57 7.98 18.21 -10.08
N ILE A 58 6.90 18.24 -9.31
CA ILE A 58 5.81 19.22 -9.48
C ILE A 58 6.28 20.64 -9.18
N VAL A 59 7.04 20.80 -8.11
CA VAL A 59 7.60 22.10 -7.72
C VAL A 59 8.54 22.61 -8.80
N THR A 60 9.39 21.74 -9.34
CA THR A 60 10.29 22.07 -10.44
C THR A 60 9.52 22.45 -11.71
N LYS A 61 8.45 21.73 -12.05
CA LYS A 61 7.59 22.03 -13.21
C LYS A 61 6.84 23.36 -13.10
N ARG A 62 6.63 23.86 -11.89
CA ARG A 62 5.91 25.12 -11.60
C ARG A 62 6.80 26.08 -10.81
N SER A 63 8.11 26.06 -11.08
CA SER A 63 9.12 26.80 -10.32
C SER A 63 8.82 28.29 -10.25
N ASP A 64 8.31 28.90 -11.33
CA ASP A 64 7.92 30.32 -11.37
C ASP A 64 6.81 30.65 -10.36
N PHE A 65 5.79 29.80 -10.29
CA PHE A 65 4.67 29.95 -9.36
C PHE A 65 5.15 29.82 -7.91
N PHE A 66 5.91 28.78 -7.59
CA PHE A 66 6.41 28.56 -6.24
C PHE A 66 7.43 29.62 -5.82
N SER A 67 8.25 30.12 -6.75
CA SER A 67 9.17 31.23 -6.51
C SER A 67 8.43 32.54 -6.22
N MET A 68 7.35 32.82 -6.95
CA MET A 68 6.50 33.98 -6.69
C MET A 68 5.82 33.90 -5.32
N VAL A 69 5.30 32.72 -4.96
CA VAL A 69 4.66 32.49 -3.65
C VAL A 69 5.68 32.64 -2.52
N GLY A 70 6.84 31.97 -2.62
CA GLY A 70 7.89 32.02 -1.60
C GLY A 70 8.40 33.44 -1.31
N ARG A 71 8.54 34.27 -2.35
CA ARG A 71 8.93 35.69 -2.19
C ARG A 71 7.87 36.53 -1.48
N LYS A 72 6.58 36.24 -1.67
CA LYS A 72 5.48 37.02 -1.08
C LYS A 72 5.15 36.61 0.35
N THR A 73 5.34 35.33 0.70
CA THR A 73 4.89 34.79 1.98
C THR A 73 6.02 34.52 2.97
N ASN A 74 7.28 34.45 2.53
CA ASN A 74 8.43 34.06 3.37
C ASN A 74 8.20 32.74 4.14
N VAL A 75 7.47 31.80 3.54
CA VAL A 75 7.14 30.50 4.13
C VAL A 75 7.93 29.39 3.42
N GLN A 76 8.43 28.43 4.20
CA GLN A 76 9.10 27.24 3.68
C GLN A 76 8.12 26.34 2.92
N LEU A 77 8.57 25.79 1.79
CA LEU A 77 7.72 24.97 0.90
C LEU A 77 7.15 23.72 1.60
N THR A 78 7.92 23.12 2.51
CA THR A 78 7.48 22.00 3.35
C THR A 78 6.29 22.34 4.23
N SER A 79 6.16 23.60 4.67
CA SER A 79 5.03 24.06 5.48
C SER A 79 3.73 24.16 4.68
N LEU A 80 3.82 24.26 3.35
CA LEU A 80 2.67 24.31 2.45
C LEU A 80 2.30 22.91 1.90
N ALA A 81 3.22 21.96 2.01
CA ALA A 81 3.04 20.60 1.56
C ALA A 81 2.28 19.78 2.60
N ALA A 82 1.35 18.95 2.16
CA ALA A 82 0.72 17.96 3.02
C ALA A 82 1.75 16.89 3.47
N ASN A 83 1.57 16.35 4.67
CA ASN A 83 2.55 15.44 5.31
C ASN A 83 3.00 14.27 4.43
N TRP A 84 2.12 13.72 3.60
CA TRP A 84 2.42 12.59 2.71
C TRP A 84 3.39 12.93 1.56
N TYR A 85 3.74 14.20 1.38
CA TYR A 85 4.77 14.67 0.46
C TYR A 85 6.10 15.02 1.12
N ILE A 86 6.12 15.12 2.45
CA ILE A 86 7.31 15.52 3.20
C ILE A 86 8.16 14.28 3.44
N THR A 87 9.44 14.33 3.04
CA THR A 87 10.38 13.21 3.17
C THR A 87 10.49 12.73 4.62
N GLU A 88 10.55 13.65 5.59
CA GLU A 88 10.63 13.31 7.01
C GLU A 88 9.38 12.58 7.50
N CYS A 89 8.18 13.03 7.11
CA CYS A 89 6.94 12.34 7.47
C CYS A 89 6.88 10.94 6.85
N ILE A 90 7.34 10.77 5.61
CA ILE A 90 7.46 9.46 4.96
C ILE A 90 8.45 8.58 5.73
N ARG A 91 9.61 9.12 6.13
CA ARG A 91 10.62 8.40 6.92
C ARG A 91 10.04 7.89 8.22
N GLN A 92 9.29 8.73 8.95
CA GLN A 92 8.63 8.36 10.19
C GLN A 92 7.53 7.31 9.97
N ALA A 93 6.73 7.43 8.91
CA ALA A 93 5.67 6.48 8.60
C ALA A 93 6.20 5.05 8.38
N TYR A 94 7.39 4.91 7.78
CA TYR A 94 8.00 3.62 7.48
C TYR A 94 9.08 3.17 8.48
N ALA A 95 9.41 3.99 9.48
CA ALA A 95 10.42 3.69 10.49
C ALA A 95 10.10 2.46 11.37
N PRO A 96 8.85 2.22 11.81
CA PRO A 96 8.53 1.06 12.64
C PRO A 96 8.83 -0.26 11.92
N PRO A 97 9.46 -1.24 12.61
CA PRO A 97 9.64 -2.58 12.05
C PRO A 97 8.31 -3.34 12.02
N ILE A 98 8.08 -4.08 10.95
CA ILE A 98 7.02 -5.10 10.92
C ILE A 98 7.61 -6.34 11.58
N ASN A 99 7.27 -6.57 12.85
CA ASN A 99 7.78 -7.70 13.62
C ASN A 99 7.49 -9.04 12.92
N PRO A 100 8.46 -9.97 12.89
CA PRO A 100 8.20 -11.33 12.46
C PRO A 100 7.15 -11.95 13.38
N VAL A 101 6.22 -12.72 12.81
CA VAL A 101 5.36 -13.54 13.64
C VAL A 101 6.19 -14.73 14.12
N GLY A 102 6.15 -14.99 15.43
CA GLY A 102 6.82 -16.13 16.01
C GLY A 102 6.28 -17.44 15.44
N HIS A 103 7.04 -18.52 15.60
CA HIS A 103 6.58 -19.86 15.21
C HIS A 103 5.21 -20.17 15.85
N THR A 104 4.33 -20.86 15.14
CA THR A 104 2.95 -21.16 15.60
C THR A 104 2.91 -21.85 16.97
N SER A 105 3.98 -22.58 17.34
CA SER A 105 4.13 -23.19 18.67
C SER A 105 4.27 -22.20 19.83
N THR A 106 4.57 -20.93 19.56
CA THR A 106 4.67 -19.89 20.60
C THR A 106 3.38 -19.10 20.77
N TRP A 107 2.36 -19.41 19.97
CA TRP A 107 1.09 -18.67 20.00
C TRP A 107 0.24 -19.19 21.16
N VAL A 108 -0.22 -18.27 22.00
CA VAL A 108 -1.25 -18.57 23.00
C VAL A 108 -2.60 -18.44 22.31
N VAL A 109 -3.17 -19.57 21.90
CA VAL A 109 -4.51 -19.64 21.30
C VAL A 109 -5.51 -19.92 22.42
N SER A 110 -6.50 -19.05 22.57
CA SER A 110 -7.54 -19.20 23.59
C SER A 110 -8.45 -20.40 23.29
N GLU A 111 -8.97 -21.05 24.34
CA GLU A 111 -9.71 -22.31 24.28
C GLU A 111 -10.96 -22.23 23.37
N ASP A 112 -11.59 -21.06 23.32
CA ASP A 112 -12.74 -20.71 22.48
C ASP A 112 -12.41 -20.73 20.97
N VAL A 113 -11.19 -20.33 20.61
CA VAL A 113 -10.71 -20.40 19.23
C VAL A 113 -10.33 -21.84 18.88
N ASN A 114 -9.70 -22.56 19.80
CA ASN A 114 -9.25 -23.94 19.59
C ASN A 114 -10.42 -24.93 19.46
N SER A 115 -11.53 -24.68 20.17
CA SER A 115 -12.75 -25.49 20.11
C SER A 115 -13.68 -25.16 18.94
N ARG A 116 -13.34 -24.15 18.12
CA ARG A 116 -14.19 -23.72 17.01
C ARG A 116 -14.09 -24.67 15.82
N ILE A 117 -15.18 -25.38 15.53
CA ILE A 117 -15.30 -26.23 14.34
C ILE A 117 -15.47 -25.34 13.10
N VAL A 118 -14.52 -25.38 12.17
CA VAL A 118 -14.59 -24.66 10.90
C VAL A 118 -15.24 -25.56 9.85
N ILE A 119 -16.44 -25.21 9.41
CA ILE A 119 -17.13 -25.89 8.30
C ILE A 119 -16.58 -25.34 6.98
N LYS A 120 -16.32 -26.22 6.01
CA LYS A 120 -15.89 -25.80 4.67
C LYS A 120 -16.96 -24.88 4.06
N PRO A 121 -16.56 -23.79 3.36
CA PRO A 121 -17.52 -22.98 2.62
C PRO A 121 -18.21 -23.83 1.55
N ASP A 122 -19.51 -23.65 1.37
CA ASP A 122 -20.22 -24.25 0.24
C ASP A 122 -19.69 -23.64 -1.06
N GLU A 123 -19.34 -24.49 -2.03
CA GLU A 123 -18.86 -24.06 -3.34
C GLU A 123 -20.01 -23.45 -4.15
N VAL A 124 -20.23 -22.15 -3.97
CA VAL A 124 -21.13 -21.38 -4.85
C VAL A 124 -20.39 -21.11 -6.16
N LYS A 125 -20.91 -21.64 -7.27
CA LYS A 125 -20.44 -21.29 -8.62
C LYS A 125 -20.51 -19.77 -8.78
N GLN A 126 -19.38 -19.12 -9.03
CA GLN A 126 -19.38 -17.69 -9.34
C GLN A 126 -20.28 -17.44 -10.56
N ALA A 127 -21.29 -16.59 -10.40
CA ALA A 127 -22.14 -16.16 -11.50
C ALA A 127 -21.26 -15.45 -12.54
N GLY A 128 -21.32 -15.90 -13.79
CA GLY A 128 -20.59 -15.29 -14.89
C GLY A 128 -20.98 -13.82 -15.04
N GLN A 129 -20.03 -12.98 -15.44
CA GLN A 129 -20.30 -11.59 -15.75
C GLN A 129 -21.31 -11.51 -16.90
N PRO A 130 -22.43 -10.76 -16.78
CA PRO A 130 -23.40 -10.62 -17.85
C PRO A 130 -22.73 -10.05 -19.11
N LYS A 131 -22.90 -10.71 -20.25
CA LYS A 131 -22.45 -10.16 -21.55
C LYS A 131 -23.34 -8.97 -21.90
N VAL A 132 -22.82 -7.75 -21.77
CA VAL A 132 -23.48 -6.55 -22.26
C VAL A 132 -23.42 -6.55 -23.78
N SER A 133 -24.56 -6.65 -24.46
CA SER A 133 -24.65 -6.45 -25.91
C SER A 133 -24.31 -5.00 -26.24
N ARG A 134 -23.27 -4.78 -27.05
CA ARG A 134 -22.96 -3.45 -27.59
C ARG A 134 -23.97 -3.14 -28.70
N ALA A 135 -24.58 -1.94 -28.66
CA ALA A 135 -25.42 -1.46 -29.74
C ALA A 135 -24.58 -1.28 -31.02
N PRO A 136 -25.13 -1.55 -32.22
CA PRO A 136 -24.44 -1.31 -33.47
C PRO A 136 -24.18 0.18 -33.64
N SER A 137 -22.96 0.53 -34.05
CA SER A 137 -22.62 1.90 -34.45
C SER A 137 -23.40 2.26 -35.71
N SER A 138 -24.11 3.39 -35.69
CA SER A 138 -24.66 4.05 -36.89
C SER A 138 -23.56 4.74 -37.70
#